data_AF-A0A9D7LAS5-F1
#
_entry.id   AF-A0A9D7LAS5-F1
#
_cell.length_a   1.000
_cell.length_b   1.000
_cell.length_c   1.000
_cell.angle_alpha   90.00
_cell.angle_beta   90.00
_cell.angle_gamma   90.00
#
_symmetry.space_group_name_H-M   'P 1'
#
loop_
_entity.id
_entity.type
_entity.pdbx_description
1 polymer ?
#
loop_
_entity_poly.entity_id
_entity_poly.type
_entity_poly.pdbx_seq_one_letter_code
_entity_poly.pdbx_strand_id
1 'polypeptide(L)'
;MGALTHISATASWRELAAELAPAPFETGRLSPAEEVVCVHLRQGLSNREIAFALGKSERTVKNQVSACLAKYGVPTRARLIALLR
;
A
#
# COMPACT_ATOMS: atom_id res chain seq x y z
N MET A 1 13.51 17.77 10.69
CA MET A 1 12.53 18.26 9.69
C MET A 1 12.05 17.07 8.86
N GLY A 2 11.06 16.33 9.36
CA GLY A 2 10.33 15.34 8.58
C GLY A 2 8.87 15.68 8.78
N ALA A 3 8.21 16.13 7.71
CA ALA A 3 6.84 16.60 7.78
C ALA A 3 5.98 15.52 8.42
N LEU A 4 5.30 15.87 9.52
CA LEU A 4 4.10 15.16 9.94
C LEU A 4 3.08 15.40 8.82
N THR A 5 3.15 14.58 7.77
CA THR A 5 2.20 14.60 6.66
C THR A 5 0.83 14.40 7.27
N HIS A 6 0.03 15.45 7.17
CA HIS A 6 -1.31 15.50 7.71
C HIS A 6 -2.14 14.43 6.97
N ILE A 7 -2.33 13.26 7.60
CA ILE A 7 -3.11 12.17 7.03
C ILE A 7 -4.57 12.64 7.01
N SER A 8 -4.97 13.29 5.92
CA SER A 8 -6.37 13.59 5.72
C SER A 8 -7.07 12.26 5.44
N ALA A 9 -8.02 11.85 6.29
CA ALA A 9 -8.82 10.65 6.03
C ALA A 9 -9.48 10.66 4.63
N THR A 10 -9.68 11.87 4.08
CA THR A 10 -10.22 12.14 2.75
C THR A 10 -9.22 12.03 1.61
N ALA A 11 -7.92 11.87 1.88
CA ALA A 11 -6.90 11.75 0.83
C ALA A 11 -7.25 10.58 -0.10
N SER A 12 -7.26 10.86 -1.40
CA SER A 12 -7.49 9.85 -2.41
C SER A 12 -6.26 8.93 -2.52
N TRP A 13 -6.47 7.73 -3.03
CA TRP A 13 -5.38 6.80 -3.28
C TRP A 13 -4.34 7.32 -4.27
N ARG A 14 -4.72 8.23 -5.18
CA ARG A 14 -3.78 8.85 -6.13
C ARG A 14 -2.87 9.86 -5.44
N GLU A 15 -3.39 10.64 -4.51
CA GLU A 15 -2.58 11.58 -3.73
C GLU A 15 -1.58 10.82 -2.86
N LEU A 16 -2.05 9.81 -2.12
CA LEU A 16 -1.18 8.96 -1.31
C LEU A 16 -0.10 8.26 -2.16
N ALA A 17 -0.43 7.84 -3.38
CA ALA A 17 0.55 7.23 -4.29
C ALA A 17 1.56 8.25 -4.82
N ALA A 18 1.11 9.47 -5.14
CA ALA A 18 1.99 10.55 -5.62
C ALA A 18 3.00 11.00 -4.56
N GLU A 19 2.64 10.94 -3.27
CA GLU A 19 3.54 11.26 -2.15
C GLU A 19 4.70 10.26 -1.99
N LEU A 20 4.59 9.05 -2.56
CA LEU A 20 5.60 7.99 -2.44
C LEU A 20 6.79 8.14 -3.43
N ALA A 21 6.89 9.26 -4.17
CA ALA A 21 7.91 9.53 -5.20
C ALA A 21 7.85 8.52 -6.39
N PRO A 22 8.74 8.54 -7.42
CA PRO A 22 8.46 7.83 -8.68
C PRO A 22 8.25 6.35 -8.43
N ALA A 23 7.09 5.87 -8.92
CA ALA A 23 6.46 4.59 -8.67
C ALA A 23 7.42 3.51 -8.10
N PRO A 24 7.27 3.17 -6.82
CA PRO A 24 8.14 2.17 -6.17
C PRO A 24 7.96 0.76 -6.75
N PHE A 25 7.00 0.57 -7.66
CA PHE A 25 6.76 -0.67 -8.38
C PHE A 25 6.74 -0.39 -9.88
N GLU A 26 7.18 -1.36 -10.68
CA GLU A 26 7.16 -1.30 -12.15
C GLU A 26 5.78 -0.78 -12.63
N THR A 27 5.78 0.47 -13.08
CA THR A 27 4.59 1.26 -13.43
C THR A 27 3.73 0.49 -14.42
N GLY A 28 2.57 0.01 -13.97
CA GLY A 28 1.55 -0.58 -14.86
C GLY A 28 0.88 -1.86 -14.36
N ARG A 29 1.46 -2.56 -13.36
CA ARG A 29 0.81 -3.75 -12.79
C ARG A 29 -0.17 -3.44 -11.65
N LEU A 30 0.15 -2.43 -10.84
CA LEU A 30 -0.63 -2.07 -9.66
C LEU A 30 -1.43 -0.78 -9.88
N SER A 31 -2.57 -0.70 -9.21
CA SER A 31 -3.35 0.51 -9.04
C SER A 31 -2.75 1.39 -7.94
N PRO A 32 -3.08 2.69 -7.89
CA PRO A 32 -2.54 3.59 -6.87
C PRO A 32 -2.75 3.08 -5.43
N ALA A 33 -3.90 2.46 -5.14
CA ALA A 33 -4.20 1.92 -3.82
C ALA A 33 -3.29 0.71 -3.47
N GLU A 34 -3.04 -0.14 -4.45
CA GLU A 34 -2.21 -1.33 -4.29
C GLU A 34 -0.74 -0.96 -4.15
N GLU A 35 -0.25 0.04 -4.88
CA GLU A 35 1.11 0.58 -4.72
C GLU A 35 1.32 1.11 -3.31
N VAL A 36 0.42 1.98 -2.84
CA VAL A 36 0.50 2.53 -1.48
C VAL A 36 0.54 1.42 -0.43
N VAL A 37 -0.34 0.42 -0.54
CA VAL A 37 -0.36 -0.70 0.40
C VAL A 37 0.91 -1.54 0.29
N CYS A 38 1.40 -1.84 -0.92
CA CYS A 38 2.62 -2.63 -1.12
C CYS A 38 3.86 -1.97 -0.53
N VAL A 39 3.98 -0.64 -0.56
CA VAL A 39 5.07 0.08 0.12
C VAL A 39 5.08 -0.22 1.62
N HIS A 40 3.92 -0.14 2.27
CA HIS A 40 3.83 -0.40 3.70
C HIS A 40 3.97 -1.89 4.04
N LEU A 41 3.55 -2.80 3.14
CA LEU A 41 3.79 -4.23 3.30
C LEU A 41 5.29 -4.55 3.34
N ARG A 42 6.11 -3.94 2.47
CA ARG A 42 7.58 -4.11 2.46
C ARG A 42 8.23 -3.65 3.76
N GLN A 43 7.67 -2.61 4.38
CA GLN A 43 8.10 -2.11 5.68
C GLN A 43 7.67 -3.00 6.85
N GLY A 44 6.89 -4.06 6.60
CA GLY A 44 6.46 -5.02 7.62
C GLY A 44 5.15 -4.66 8.33
N LEU A 45 4.48 -3.56 7.97
CA LEU A 45 3.28 -3.10 8.70
C LEU A 45 2.10 -4.04 8.52
N SER A 46 1.41 -4.39 9.60
CA SER A 46 0.14 -5.12 9.58
C SER A 46 -0.99 -4.32 8.93
N ASN A 47 -2.09 -4.97 8.53
CA ASN A 47 -3.22 -4.28 7.91
C ASN A 47 -3.80 -3.17 8.80
N ARG A 48 -3.76 -3.38 10.13
CA ARG A 48 -4.20 -2.40 11.12
C ARG A 48 -3.28 -1.19 11.18
N GLU A 49 -1.96 -1.40 11.16
CA GLU A 49 -0.98 -0.31 11.17
C GLU A 49 -1.02 0.49 9.85
N ILE A 50 -1.18 -0.19 8.71
CA ILE A 50 -1.39 0.46 7.41
C ILE A 50 -2.69 1.29 7.42
N ALA A 51 -3.78 0.72 7.95
CA ALA A 51 -5.05 1.41 8.04
C ALA A 51 -4.95 2.69 8.87
N PHE A 52 -4.25 2.60 10.02
CA PHE A 52 -3.96 3.75 10.86
C PHE A 52 -3.08 4.79 10.13
N ALA A 53 -2.00 4.35 9.49
CA ALA A 53 -1.07 5.23 8.77
C ALA A 53 -1.73 5.97 7.58
N LEU A 54 -2.75 5.37 6.96
CA LEU A 54 -3.41 5.93 5.77
C LEU A 54 -4.78 6.56 6.07
N GLY A 55 -5.23 6.55 7.32
CA GLY A 55 -6.58 7.00 7.69
C GLY A 55 -7.70 6.19 6.98
N LYS A 56 -7.48 4.89 6.76
CA LYS A 56 -8.43 3.97 6.09
C LYS A 56 -8.94 2.93 7.07
N SER A 57 -10.00 2.21 6.67
CA SER A 57 -10.45 1.05 7.45
C SER A 57 -9.53 -0.16 7.22
N GLU A 58 -9.34 -0.99 8.25
CA GLU A 58 -8.59 -2.25 8.13
C GLU A 58 -9.20 -3.18 7.07
N ARG A 59 -10.53 -3.17 6.92
CA ARG A 59 -11.22 -3.91 5.85
C ARG A 59 -10.80 -3.43 4.46
N THR A 60 -10.70 -2.11 4.27
CA THR A 60 -10.26 -1.53 3.00
C THR A 60 -8.84 -1.97 2.69
N VAL A 61 -7.92 -1.89 3.66
CA VAL A 61 -6.54 -2.34 3.49
C VAL A 61 -6.49 -3.83 3.16
N LYS A 62 -7.23 -4.67 3.90
CA LYS A 62 -7.30 -6.11 3.63
C LYS A 62 -7.72 -6.40 2.18
N ASN A 63 -8.73 -5.70 1.67
CA ASN A 63 -9.17 -5.86 0.28
C ASN A 63 -8.07 -5.50 -0.71
N GLN A 64 -7.31 -4.43 -0.46
CA GLN A 64 -6.17 -4.06 -1.32
C GLN A 64 -5.06 -5.12 -1.25
N VAL A 65 -4.73 -5.63 -0.06
CA VAL A 65 -3.75 -6.72 0.08
C VAL A 65 -4.20 -7.97 -0.71
N SER A 66 -5.47 -8.35 -0.61
CA SER A 66 -6.03 -9.46 -1.40
C SER A 66 -5.91 -9.23 -2.91
N ALA A 67 -6.17 -8.02 -3.38
CA ALA A 67 -6.00 -7.66 -4.79
C ALA A 67 -4.52 -7.75 -5.22
N CYS A 68 -3.59 -7.30 -4.38
CA CYS A 68 -2.15 -7.44 -4.63
C CYS A 68 -1.75 -8.92 -4.75
N LEU A 69 -2.16 -9.76 -3.80
CA LEU A 69 -1.89 -11.21 -3.82
C LEU A 69 -2.40 -11.85 -5.11
N ALA A 70 -3.63 -11.52 -5.54
CA ALA A 70 -4.21 -12.02 -6.77
C ALA A 70 -3.43 -11.56 -8.02
N LYS A 71 -3.04 -10.29 -8.11
CA LYS A 71 -2.28 -9.74 -9.24
C LYS A 71 -0.87 -10.31 -9.37
N TYR A 72 -0.22 -10.61 -8.25
CA TYR A 72 1.08 -11.28 -8.24
C TYR A 72 0.97 -12.81 -8.33
N GLY A 73 -0.23 -13.38 -8.28
CA GLY A 73 -0.45 -14.83 -8.35
C GLY A 73 0.15 -15.58 -7.16
N VAL A 74 0.17 -14.97 -5.98
CA VAL A 74 0.80 -15.54 -4.78
C VAL A 74 -0.20 -15.75 -3.65
N PRO A 75 -0.11 -16.87 -2.90
CA PRO A 75 -1.09 -17.20 -1.86
C PRO A 75 -0.83 -16.49 -0.53
N THR A 76 0.37 -15.97 -0.29
CA THR A 76 0.77 -15.44 1.01
C THR A 76 1.41 -14.06 0.94
N ARG A 77 1.16 -13.28 1.98
CA ARG A 77 1.81 -11.97 2.20
C ARG A 77 3.33 -12.07 2.17
N ALA A 78 3.92 -13.09 2.80
CA ALA A 78 5.36 -13.26 2.81
C ALA A 78 5.93 -13.46 1.39
N ARG A 79 5.25 -14.26 0.56
CA ARG A 79 5.65 -14.46 -0.84
C ARG A 79 5.45 -13.20 -1.68
N LEU A 80 4.39 -12.43 -1.43
CA LEU A 80 4.21 -11.12 -2.04
C LEU A 80 5.38 -10.19 -1.71
N ILE A 81 5.70 -10.01 -0.43
CA ILE A 81 6.80 -9.14 0.03
C ILE A 81 8.13 -9.54 -0.61
N ALA A 82 8.42 -10.84 -0.72
CA ALA A 82 9.64 -11.33 -1.39
C ALA A 82 9.73 -11.02 -2.90
N LEU A 83 8.59 -10.75 -3.56
CA LEU A 83 8.52 -10.37 -4.97
C LEU A 83 8.47 -8.85 -5.19
N LEU A 84 8.17 -8.07 -4.16
CA LEU A 84 8.17 -6.61 -4.21
C LEU A 84 9.64 -6.14 -4.27
N ARG A 85 10.09 -5.71 -5.46
CA ARG A 85 11.46 -5.23 -5.70
C ARG A 85 11.56 -3.74 -5.48
#